data_AF-A0A3S0W4B0-F1
#
_entry.id   AF-A0A3S0W4B0-F1
#
_cell.length_a   1.000
_cell.length_b   1.000
_cell.length_c   1.000
_cell.angle_alpha   90.00
_cell.angle_beta   90.00
_cell.angle_gamma   90.00
#
_symmetry.space_group_name_H-M   'P 1'
#
loop_
_entity.id
_entity.type
_entity.pdbx_description
1 polymer ?
#
loop_
_entity_poly.entity_id
_entity_poly.type
_entity_poly.pdbx_seq_one_letter_code
_entity_poly.pdbx_strand_id
1 'polypeptide(L)'
;MNELLVEKKKFTRSSEYTVKTVQLDNYPIVYILFNDKKSPSAYIGQTVQAARRLKNHLEDKRRKDLTQSILIGHEKFNQSATYNIETNLINHFIADNKYQLQNVSQTSTRETHNYYEKHYYNEELFQSIWEKLREERIVSDTIENLRNKDIYKLSPYKELTPLQVDIKNEVLQFCRDHIQQDGNHVITIEGDAGTGKSVLLSSLFNTIQDLSKDRSSKLAGTDNYLLVNNGEMLKTYKNIANSLPNIKKKSLMKPTPFINEKTNAGERADIVLVDEAHLLLTKEDSYNNFHYQNQLDEIIKRSKVTIVIFDPKQVLKIKSYWNDRLIEEITNHYSSKTVKLTDQMRMNASPQTIHWIDRFVAKEILPIPYENSFELKIFEDATSFKTAIQEKNEVVGLSRIVSTFDYLHKKDKKTYIVDERGINMPWNNTMNNVAWAENPDSIREVGSIYTIQGFDLNYVGVVLGPSVRYDQEKDELLIDPSKYKDKGAFASRSDFKAEVNKAIKEEIILNSINVLMKRGICGLYIYATDSNLRKRLLELERGR
;
A
#
# COMPACT_ATOMS: atom_id res chain seq x y z
N MET A 1 -12.32 12.04 37.62
CA MET A 1 -11.84 12.63 36.35
C MET A 1 -10.53 11.94 36.05
N ASN A 2 -10.53 11.03 35.09
CA ASN A 2 -9.35 10.24 34.73
C ASN A 2 -8.45 11.12 33.88
N GLU A 3 -7.45 11.74 34.50
CA GLU A 3 -6.66 12.77 33.83
C GLU A 3 -5.51 12.14 33.05
N LEU A 4 -5.46 12.41 31.75
CA LEU A 4 -4.31 12.10 30.89
C LEU A 4 -3.12 12.96 31.32
N LEU A 5 -2.09 12.34 31.88
CA LEU A 5 -0.85 13.00 32.27
C LEU A 5 0.13 13.00 31.11
N VAL A 6 0.60 14.19 30.72
CA VAL A 6 1.66 14.37 29.73
C VAL A 6 2.72 15.27 30.35
N GLU A 7 3.93 14.72 30.57
CA GLU A 7 5.02 15.45 31.21
C GLU A 7 6.22 15.53 30.26
N LYS A 8 6.56 16.75 29.84
CA LYS A 8 7.73 17.03 28.99
C LYS A 8 8.94 17.39 29.85
N LYS A 9 10.05 16.70 29.64
CA LYS A 9 11.30 16.84 30.39
C LYS A 9 12.50 16.87 29.46
N LYS A 10 13.57 17.53 29.88
CA LYS A 10 14.90 17.34 29.26
C LYS A 10 15.34 15.89 29.49
N PHE A 11 15.91 15.27 28.47
CA PHE A 11 16.47 13.93 28.54
C PHE A 11 18.00 14.04 28.66
N THR A 12 18.49 14.22 29.90
CA THR A 12 19.92 14.34 30.20
C THR A 12 20.31 13.45 31.37
N ARG A 13 21.62 13.19 31.53
CA ARG A 13 22.17 12.44 32.68
C ARG A 13 22.00 13.15 34.02
N SER A 14 21.89 14.48 34.00
CA SER A 14 21.68 15.32 35.19
C SER A 14 20.22 15.47 35.58
N SER A 15 19.30 14.96 34.78
CA SER A 15 17.87 15.01 35.08
C SER A 15 17.58 13.99 36.18
N GLU A 16 17.17 14.46 37.35
CA GLU A 16 16.49 13.59 38.32
C GLU A 16 15.17 13.15 37.68
N TYR A 17 15.11 11.90 37.22
CA TYR A 17 13.87 11.28 36.77
C TYR A 17 13.00 10.88 37.97
N THR A 18 12.90 11.76 38.96
CA THR A 18 11.93 11.67 40.04
C THR A 18 10.60 11.99 39.40
N VAL A 19 9.84 10.96 39.13
CA VAL A 19 8.52 11.09 38.54
C VAL A 19 7.62 11.67 39.62
N LYS A 20 7.27 12.96 39.51
CA LYS A 20 6.65 13.73 40.61
C LYS A 20 5.22 13.30 40.93
N THR A 21 4.63 12.37 40.17
CA THR A 21 3.22 11.98 40.25
C THR A 21 3.10 10.49 40.58
N VAL A 22 2.43 10.17 41.69
CA VAL A 22 2.14 8.81 42.20
C VAL A 22 1.52 7.87 41.14
N GLN A 23 0.85 8.44 40.13
CA GLN A 23 0.20 7.70 39.04
C GLN A 23 1.16 7.15 37.97
N LEU A 24 2.38 7.69 37.85
CA LEU A 24 3.35 7.21 36.85
C LEU A 24 4.29 6.12 37.39
N ASP A 25 4.28 5.86 38.69
CA ASP A 25 5.04 4.77 39.32
C ASP A 25 4.20 3.48 39.49
N ASN A 26 2.87 3.59 39.52
CA ASN A 26 1.96 2.46 39.77
C ASN A 26 1.34 1.85 38.51
N TYR A 27 1.41 2.53 37.37
CA TYR A 27 0.84 2.08 36.10
C TYR A 27 1.89 2.04 34.98
N PRO A 28 1.75 1.13 33.99
CA PRO A 28 2.53 1.19 32.76
C PRO A 28 2.40 2.55 32.09
N ILE A 29 3.48 3.06 31.50
CA ILE A 29 3.50 4.34 30.78
C ILE A 29 3.95 4.17 29.33
N VAL A 30 3.63 5.15 28.51
CA VAL A 30 4.21 5.33 27.17
C VAL A 30 5.13 6.55 27.21
N TYR A 31 6.25 6.52 26.50
CA TYR A 31 7.17 7.63 26.44
C TYR A 31 7.73 7.84 25.03
N ILE A 32 8.08 9.09 24.75
CA ILE A 32 8.69 9.53 23.49
C ILE A 32 10.00 10.23 23.84
N LEU A 33 11.12 9.75 23.30
CA LEU A 33 12.41 10.41 23.36
C LEU A 33 12.67 11.04 22.00
N PHE A 34 13.02 12.33 21.94
CA PHE A 34 13.22 13.01 20.67
C PHE A 34 14.26 14.12 20.75
N ASN A 35 14.59 14.71 19.60
CA ASN A 35 15.36 15.93 19.51
C ASN A 35 14.75 16.91 18.51
N ASP A 36 15.10 18.19 18.67
CA ASP A 36 14.67 19.28 17.80
C ASP A 36 15.80 19.72 16.85
N LYS A 37 16.66 18.76 16.45
CA LYS A 37 17.76 19.03 15.51
C LYS A 37 17.21 19.21 14.09
N LYS A 38 18.04 19.73 13.18
CA LYS A 38 17.71 19.86 11.74
C LYS A 38 17.29 18.53 11.10
N SER A 39 17.87 17.41 11.54
CA SER A 39 17.43 16.07 11.23
C SER A 39 16.82 15.46 12.49
N PRO A 40 15.52 15.72 12.75
CA PRO A 40 14.87 15.30 13.97
C PRO A 40 14.73 13.77 14.01
N SER A 41 14.97 13.21 15.20
CA SER A 41 14.84 11.77 15.44
C SER A 41 14.05 11.50 16.70
N ALA A 42 13.35 10.36 16.74
CA ALA A 42 12.55 9.97 17.88
C ALA A 42 12.64 8.47 18.17
N TYR A 43 12.38 8.11 19.42
CA TYR A 43 12.19 6.73 19.88
C TYR A 43 10.92 6.70 20.73
N ILE A 44 10.02 5.78 20.40
CA ILE A 44 8.77 5.58 21.14
C ILE A 44 8.88 4.26 21.90
N GLY A 45 8.42 4.22 23.14
CA GLY A 45 8.40 2.98 23.90
C GLY A 45 7.38 2.97 25.02
N GLN A 46 7.07 1.77 25.52
CA GLN A 46 6.34 1.59 26.77
C GLN A 46 7.23 0.99 27.87
N THR A 47 6.86 1.19 29.14
CA THR A 47 7.55 0.58 30.28
C THR A 47 6.67 0.60 31.52
N VAL A 48 6.90 -0.36 32.43
CA VAL A 48 6.37 -0.35 33.81
C VAL A 48 7.37 0.24 34.81
N GLN A 49 8.62 0.45 34.40
CA GLN A 49 9.69 1.04 35.22
C GLN A 49 10.30 2.22 34.47
N ALA A 50 9.68 3.39 34.57
CA ALA A 50 10.05 4.59 33.83
C ALA A 50 11.52 5.01 34.09
N ALA A 51 11.88 5.22 35.35
CA ALA A 51 13.21 5.67 35.75
C ALA A 51 14.32 4.72 35.27
N ARG A 52 14.17 3.41 35.51
CA ARG A 52 15.13 2.41 35.06
C ARG A 52 15.26 2.37 33.54
N ARG A 53 14.13 2.41 32.80
CA ARG A 53 14.14 2.37 31.34
C ARG A 53 14.83 3.58 30.73
N LEU A 54 14.55 4.78 31.26
CA LEU A 54 15.19 6.03 30.82
C LEU A 54 16.69 6.04 31.12
N LYS A 55 17.11 5.52 32.29
CA LYS A 55 18.54 5.35 32.61
C LYS A 55 19.23 4.43 31.61
N ASN A 56 18.63 3.28 31.31
CA ASN A 56 19.18 2.35 30.30
C ASN A 56 19.28 3.03 28.91
N HIS A 57 18.34 3.92 28.56
CA HIS A 57 18.39 4.67 27.30
C HIS A 57 19.54 5.69 27.25
N LEU A 58 19.90 6.31 28.38
CA LEU A 58 21.05 7.24 28.48
C LEU A 58 22.40 6.54 28.33
N GLU A 59 22.44 5.22 28.52
CA GLU A 59 23.62 4.38 28.33
C GLU A 59 23.70 3.83 26.89
N ASP A 60 22.59 3.82 26.15
CA ASP A 60 22.53 3.35 24.76
C ASP A 60 23.13 4.39 23.80
N LYS A 61 24.27 4.04 23.19
CA LYS A 61 24.98 4.90 22.23
C LYS A 61 24.10 5.34 21.04
N ARG A 62 23.07 4.58 20.67
CA ARG A 62 22.14 4.93 19.58
C ARG A 62 21.23 6.11 19.93
N ARG A 63 20.98 6.32 21.22
CA ARG A 63 20.04 7.34 21.75
C ARG A 63 20.73 8.59 22.29
N LYS A 64 22.06 8.70 22.14
CA LYS A 64 22.88 9.82 22.63
C LYS A 64 22.43 11.20 22.12
N ASP A 65 21.78 11.23 20.95
CA ASP A 65 21.39 12.45 20.27
C ASP A 65 19.98 12.93 20.64
N LEU A 66 19.22 12.13 21.40
CA LEU A 66 17.91 12.49 21.92
C LEU A 66 18.11 13.39 23.14
N THR A 67 17.37 14.49 23.22
CA THR A 67 17.59 15.54 24.23
C THR A 67 16.33 15.91 25.00
N GLN A 68 15.17 15.48 24.52
CA GLN A 68 13.86 15.70 25.13
C GLN A 68 13.17 14.35 25.37
N SER A 69 12.31 14.32 26.38
CA SER A 69 11.47 13.18 26.72
C SER A 69 10.06 13.64 27.05
N ILE A 70 9.08 12.86 26.65
CA ILE A 70 7.68 13.03 27.03
C ILE A 70 7.21 11.74 27.65
N LEU A 71 6.66 11.85 28.86
CA LEU A 71 6.06 10.75 29.59
C LEU A 71 4.55 10.89 29.52
N ILE A 72 3.88 9.83 29.11
CA ILE A 72 2.43 9.77 28.92
C ILE A 72 1.91 8.72 29.89
N GLY A 73 1.07 9.14 30.83
CA GLY A 73 0.45 8.30 31.83
C GLY A 73 -1.05 8.48 31.87
N HIS A 74 -1.77 7.40 32.21
CA HIS A 74 -3.20 7.43 32.41
C HIS A 74 -3.57 6.32 33.40
N GLU A 75 -4.50 6.56 34.31
CA GLU A 75 -4.85 5.61 35.38
C GLU A 75 -5.45 4.28 34.87
N LYS A 76 -6.03 4.28 33.66
CA LYS A 76 -6.53 3.05 33.02
C LYS A 76 -5.45 2.26 32.27
N PHE A 77 -4.21 2.75 32.18
CA PHE A 77 -3.17 2.05 31.43
C PHE A 77 -2.87 0.67 32.03
N ASN A 78 -2.94 -0.33 31.15
CA ASN A 78 -2.46 -1.69 31.35
C ASN A 78 -1.45 -2.01 30.24
N GLN A 79 -0.72 -3.12 30.35
CA GLN A 79 0.35 -3.45 29.39
C GLN A 79 -0.14 -3.62 27.95
N SER A 80 -1.34 -4.20 27.77
CA SER A 80 -1.95 -4.34 26.43
C SER A 80 -2.30 -2.97 25.84
N ALA A 81 -2.87 -2.08 26.65
CA ALA A 81 -3.18 -0.71 26.25
C ALA A 81 -1.94 0.11 25.89
N THR A 82 -0.88 0.07 26.72
CA THR A 82 0.34 0.85 26.41
C THR A 82 1.09 0.30 25.21
N TYR A 83 1.05 -1.01 24.97
CA TYR A 83 1.60 -1.60 23.75
C TYR A 83 0.81 -1.17 22.51
N ASN A 84 -0.53 -1.19 22.57
CA ASN A 84 -1.36 -0.72 21.48
C ASN A 84 -1.12 0.77 21.18
N ILE A 85 -1.05 1.61 22.21
CA ILE A 85 -0.74 3.04 22.07
C ILE A 85 0.67 3.26 21.51
N GLU A 86 1.68 2.49 21.96
CA GLU A 86 3.04 2.53 21.40
C GLU A 86 3.02 2.26 19.89
N THR A 87 2.37 1.16 19.48
CA THR A 87 2.23 0.77 18.07
C THR A 87 1.50 1.85 17.26
N ASN A 88 0.41 2.39 17.79
CA ASN A 88 -0.32 3.48 17.15
C ASN A 88 0.56 4.73 16.99
N LEU A 89 1.28 5.14 18.04
CA LEU A 89 2.20 6.28 17.96
C LEU A 89 3.28 6.05 16.90
N ILE A 90 3.88 4.86 16.83
CA ILE A 90 4.88 4.52 15.80
C ILE A 90 4.28 4.69 14.40
N ASN A 91 3.10 4.10 14.14
CA ASN A 91 2.43 4.20 12.85
C ASN A 91 2.12 5.66 12.45
N HIS A 92 1.62 6.47 13.39
CA HIS A 92 1.29 7.87 13.11
C HIS A 92 2.54 8.76 12.98
N PHE A 93 3.63 8.49 13.72
CA PHE A 93 4.90 9.21 13.53
C PHE A 93 5.55 8.91 12.18
N ILE A 94 5.46 7.67 11.69
CA ILE A 94 5.92 7.30 10.34
C ILE A 94 5.11 8.07 9.28
N ALA A 95 3.80 8.16 9.48
CA ALA A 95 2.87 8.87 8.58
C ALA A 95 3.02 10.40 8.59
N ASP A 96 3.31 11.00 9.75
CA ASP A 96 3.62 12.44 9.89
C ASP A 96 4.97 12.78 9.23
N ASN A 97 5.85 11.78 9.04
CA ASN A 97 7.16 11.88 8.37
C ASN A 97 8.11 12.94 8.95
N LYS A 98 7.78 13.53 10.11
CA LYS A 98 8.58 14.57 10.74
C LYS A 98 9.85 14.04 11.37
N TYR A 99 9.83 12.84 11.95
CA TYR A 99 10.97 12.24 12.65
C TYR A 99 11.49 11.00 11.93
N GLN A 100 12.81 10.81 12.00
CA GLN A 100 13.40 9.49 11.81
C GLN A 100 13.30 8.68 13.10
N LEU A 101 12.54 7.58 13.07
CA LEU A 101 12.38 6.70 14.23
C LEU A 101 13.61 5.81 14.44
N GLN A 102 13.89 5.53 15.71
CA GLN A 102 14.92 4.57 16.14
C GLN A 102 14.30 3.20 16.51
N ASN A 103 12.98 3.06 16.40
CA ASN A 103 12.26 1.82 16.62
C ASN A 103 12.67 0.77 15.57
N VAL A 104 12.80 -0.48 16.00
CA VAL A 104 13.09 -1.65 15.14
C VAL A 104 12.00 -2.70 15.34
N SER A 105 11.77 -3.54 14.33
CA SER A 105 10.80 -4.63 14.39
C SER A 105 11.12 -5.55 15.56
N GLN A 106 10.11 -5.84 16.39
CA GLN A 106 10.22 -6.89 17.37
C GLN A 106 10.03 -8.23 16.64
N THR A 107 11.04 -9.10 16.69
CA THR A 107 11.03 -10.43 16.06
C THR A 107 10.21 -11.46 16.83
N SER A 108 9.84 -11.15 18.09
CA SER A 108 8.83 -11.90 18.84
C SER A 108 7.45 -11.36 18.49
N THR A 109 6.60 -12.24 17.97
CA THR A 109 5.17 -12.01 17.77
C THR A 109 4.57 -11.47 19.06
N ARG A 110 4.12 -10.22 19.04
CA ARG A 110 3.29 -9.66 20.10
C ARG A 110 1.98 -9.27 19.44
N GLU A 111 1.17 -10.29 19.18
CA GLU A 111 -0.17 -10.13 18.66
C GLU A 111 -0.98 -9.32 19.66
N THR A 112 -1.52 -8.18 19.22
CA THR A 112 -2.56 -7.48 19.98
C THR A 112 -3.92 -8.00 19.58
N HIS A 113 -4.25 -9.19 20.07
CA HIS A 113 -5.65 -9.62 20.09
C HIS A 113 -6.56 -8.53 20.66
N ASN A 114 -7.86 -8.64 20.37
CA ASN A 114 -8.86 -7.80 20.99
C ASN A 114 -8.70 -7.92 22.53
N TYR A 115 -8.48 -6.79 23.20
CA TYR A 115 -8.27 -6.73 24.64
C TYR A 115 -9.29 -5.79 25.28
N TYR A 116 -9.43 -5.91 26.60
CA TYR A 116 -10.43 -5.17 27.36
C TYR A 116 -10.38 -3.67 27.04
N GLU A 117 -11.53 -3.11 26.64
CA GLU A 117 -11.70 -1.69 26.26
C GLU A 117 -10.80 -1.20 25.10
N LYS A 118 -10.32 -2.06 24.19
CA LYS A 118 -9.47 -1.66 23.02
C LYS A 118 -10.03 -0.46 22.26
N HIS A 119 -11.35 -0.39 22.05
CA HIS A 119 -12.01 0.77 21.39
C HIS A 119 -11.74 2.09 22.10
N TYR A 120 -11.93 2.15 23.43
CA TYR A 120 -11.66 3.34 24.23
C TYR A 120 -10.19 3.79 24.11
N TYR A 121 -9.24 2.86 24.14
CA TYR A 121 -7.82 3.20 23.97
C TYR A 121 -7.49 3.70 22.55
N ASN A 122 -8.03 3.04 21.52
CA ASN A 122 -7.74 3.32 20.11
C ASN A 122 -8.40 4.60 19.59
N GLU A 123 -9.67 4.83 19.93
CA GLU A 123 -10.45 5.91 19.32
C GLU A 123 -10.57 7.13 20.24
N GLU A 124 -10.67 6.96 21.57
CA GLU A 124 -10.89 8.09 22.48
C GLU A 124 -9.59 8.57 23.13
N LEU A 125 -8.87 7.67 23.81
CA LEU A 125 -7.68 8.06 24.57
C LEU A 125 -6.50 8.37 23.65
N PHE A 126 -6.31 7.61 22.57
CA PHE A 126 -5.26 7.88 21.59
C PHE A 126 -5.48 9.24 20.89
N GLN A 127 -6.72 9.61 20.59
CA GLN A 127 -7.05 10.94 20.06
C GLN A 127 -6.63 12.05 21.02
N SER A 128 -6.95 11.89 22.30
CA SER A 128 -6.54 12.83 23.36
C SER A 128 -5.01 12.94 23.49
N ILE A 129 -4.29 11.81 23.39
CA ILE A 129 -2.83 11.80 23.39
C ILE A 129 -2.27 12.54 22.19
N TRP A 130 -2.79 12.27 20.99
CA TRP A 130 -2.30 12.85 19.76
C TRP A 130 -2.50 14.37 19.71
N GLU A 131 -3.67 14.86 20.13
CA GLU A 131 -3.94 16.30 20.17
C GLU A 131 -3.00 17.02 21.16
N LYS A 132 -2.72 16.44 22.34
CA LYS A 132 -1.69 16.99 23.24
C LYS A 132 -0.30 17.04 22.57
N LEU A 133 0.06 16.04 21.76
CA LEU A 133 1.33 16.06 21.03
C LEU A 133 1.36 17.13 19.93
N ARG A 134 0.21 17.46 19.32
CA ARG A 134 0.06 18.55 18.34
C ARG A 134 0.15 19.92 19.01
N GLU A 135 -0.52 20.12 20.14
CA GLU A 135 -0.44 21.34 20.96
C GLU A 135 1.01 21.65 21.35
N GLU A 136 1.76 20.61 21.77
CA GLU A 136 3.18 20.68 22.08
C GLU A 136 4.09 20.80 20.85
N ARG A 137 3.51 20.85 19.64
CA ARG A 137 4.18 20.95 18.33
C ARG A 137 5.19 19.84 18.05
N ILE A 138 4.99 18.68 18.65
CA ILE A 138 5.82 17.49 18.39
C ILE A 138 5.39 16.89 17.07
N VAL A 139 4.09 16.72 16.85
CA VAL A 139 3.52 16.25 15.57
C VAL A 139 2.70 17.36 14.93
N SER A 140 2.34 17.22 13.66
CA SER A 140 1.72 18.32 12.90
C SER A 140 0.30 18.02 12.42
N ASP A 141 0.09 16.84 11.88
CA ASP A 141 -1.15 16.49 11.18
C ASP A 141 -2.21 15.86 12.10
N THR A 142 -3.47 15.81 11.67
CA THR A 142 -4.56 15.16 12.44
C THR A 142 -4.55 13.65 12.24
N ILE A 143 -5.17 12.90 13.16
CA ILE A 143 -5.27 11.43 13.03
C ILE A 143 -5.99 11.04 11.74
N GLU A 144 -7.09 11.72 11.42
CA GLU A 144 -7.93 11.44 10.25
C GLU A 144 -7.14 11.61 8.95
N ASN A 145 -6.39 12.71 8.83
CA ASN A 145 -5.52 12.96 7.70
C ASN A 145 -4.40 11.91 7.58
N LEU A 146 -3.80 11.52 8.70
CA LEU A 146 -2.73 10.51 8.70
C LEU A 146 -3.24 9.12 8.35
N ARG A 147 -4.41 8.71 8.86
CA ARG A 147 -5.04 7.41 8.53
C ARG A 147 -5.32 7.27 7.05
N ASN A 148 -5.59 8.39 6.37
CA ASN A 148 -5.77 8.45 4.93
C ASN A 148 -4.45 8.21 4.16
N LYS A 149 -3.29 8.64 4.68
CA LYS A 149 -2.00 8.48 3.97
C LYS A 149 -1.62 7.00 3.77
N ASP A 150 -1.11 6.66 2.61
CA ASP A 150 -0.59 5.33 2.29
C ASP A 150 0.68 5.02 3.07
N ILE A 151 1.44 6.04 3.48
CA ILE A 151 2.55 5.87 4.43
C ILE A 151 2.03 5.22 5.73
N TYR A 152 0.84 5.59 6.19
CA TYR A 152 0.18 4.96 7.33
C TYR A 152 -0.37 3.58 6.97
N LYS A 153 -1.09 3.46 5.84
CA LYS A 153 -1.72 2.20 5.42
C LYS A 153 -0.69 1.09 5.16
N LEU A 154 0.50 1.44 4.65
CA LEU A 154 1.62 0.56 4.33
C LEU A 154 2.72 0.56 5.40
N SER A 155 2.48 1.14 6.58
CA SER A 155 3.46 1.13 7.66
C SER A 155 3.90 -0.31 7.98
N PRO A 156 5.22 -0.59 8.11
CA PRO A 156 5.71 -1.92 8.50
C PRO A 156 5.23 -2.39 9.88
N TYR A 157 4.75 -1.47 10.72
CA TYR A 157 4.25 -1.69 12.07
C TYR A 157 2.72 -1.79 12.13
N LYS A 158 2.05 -1.83 10.98
CA LYS A 158 0.61 -2.10 10.95
C LYS A 158 0.36 -3.54 11.39
N GLU A 159 -0.71 -3.73 12.15
CA GLU A 159 -1.15 -5.05 12.62
C GLU A 159 -1.47 -5.94 11.42
N LEU A 160 -0.83 -7.11 11.35
CA LEU A 160 -1.04 -8.12 10.32
C LEU A 160 -2.11 -9.11 10.78
N THR A 161 -2.84 -9.72 9.85
CA THR A 161 -3.75 -10.83 10.17
C THR A 161 -2.95 -12.07 10.62
N PRO A 162 -3.56 -13.01 11.36
CA PRO A 162 -2.89 -14.27 11.72
C PRO A 162 -2.27 -14.98 10.51
N LEU A 163 -3.02 -15.09 9.40
CA LEU A 163 -2.51 -15.66 8.15
C LEU A 163 -1.29 -14.89 7.60
N GLN A 164 -1.32 -13.55 7.62
CA GLN A 164 -0.18 -12.75 7.18
C GLN A 164 1.04 -12.93 8.11
N VAL A 165 0.84 -13.10 9.42
CA VAL A 165 1.91 -13.40 10.37
C VAL A 165 2.52 -14.76 10.07
N ASP A 166 1.71 -15.79 9.83
CA ASP A 166 2.18 -17.14 9.47
C ASP A 166 3.00 -17.11 8.19
N ILE A 167 2.49 -16.48 7.13
CA ILE A 167 3.20 -16.32 5.85
C ILE A 167 4.50 -15.53 6.05
N LYS A 168 4.48 -14.45 6.84
CA LYS A 168 5.69 -13.68 7.15
C LYS A 168 6.75 -14.56 7.83
N ASN A 169 6.36 -15.36 8.82
CA ASN A 169 7.25 -16.25 9.54
C ASN A 169 7.81 -17.35 8.63
N GLU A 170 6.97 -17.93 7.77
CA GLU A 170 7.35 -18.93 6.79
C GLU A 170 8.36 -18.38 5.77
N VAL A 171 8.15 -17.16 5.26
CA VAL A 171 9.08 -16.50 4.33
C VAL A 171 10.40 -16.15 5.03
N LEU A 172 10.35 -15.65 6.27
CA LEU A 172 11.57 -15.39 7.05
C LEU A 172 12.36 -16.67 7.30
N GLN A 173 11.68 -17.78 7.58
CA GLN A 173 12.31 -19.08 7.75
C GLN A 173 12.94 -19.57 6.44
N PHE A 174 12.21 -19.47 5.33
CA PHE A 174 12.73 -19.78 3.99
C PHE A 174 14.00 -18.99 3.67
N CYS A 175 14.03 -17.68 3.96
CA CYS A 175 15.24 -16.88 3.80
C CYS A 175 16.40 -17.40 4.65
N ARG A 176 16.17 -17.69 5.94
CA ARG A 176 17.23 -18.18 6.84
C ARG A 176 17.81 -19.53 6.41
N ASP A 177 16.99 -20.38 5.83
CA ASP A 177 17.39 -21.74 5.42
C ASP A 177 18.18 -21.73 4.12
N HIS A 178 17.86 -20.81 3.19
CA HIS A 178 18.44 -20.79 1.85
C HIS A 178 19.54 -19.72 1.64
N ILE A 179 19.71 -18.75 2.53
CA ILE A 179 20.66 -17.64 2.33
C ILE A 179 22.14 -18.09 2.20
N GLN A 180 22.47 -19.23 2.80
CA GLN A 180 23.80 -19.86 2.75
C GLN A 180 23.86 -21.05 1.77
N GLN A 181 22.76 -21.38 1.10
CA GLN A 181 22.73 -22.47 0.12
C GLN A 181 23.13 -21.94 -1.26
N ASP A 182 23.74 -22.82 -2.05
CA ASP A 182 24.06 -22.53 -3.44
C ASP A 182 22.81 -22.59 -4.31
N GLY A 183 22.79 -21.75 -5.35
CA GLY A 183 21.70 -21.68 -6.32
C GLY A 183 20.86 -20.41 -6.19
N ASN A 184 19.64 -20.50 -6.71
CA ASN A 184 18.63 -19.45 -6.66
C ASN A 184 17.33 -20.06 -6.11
N HIS A 185 16.79 -19.44 -5.07
CA HIS A 185 15.62 -19.93 -4.36
C HIS A 185 14.50 -18.91 -4.45
N VAL A 186 13.28 -19.37 -4.74
CA VAL A 186 12.14 -18.50 -5.00
C VAL A 186 10.99 -18.86 -4.06
N ILE A 187 10.37 -17.86 -3.45
CA ILE A 187 9.10 -18.03 -2.74
C ILE A 187 8.06 -17.07 -3.30
N THR A 188 6.95 -17.62 -3.80
CA THR A 188 5.84 -16.87 -4.39
C THR A 188 4.72 -16.76 -3.39
N ILE A 189 4.26 -15.53 -3.12
CA ILE A 189 3.08 -15.21 -2.33
C ILE A 189 1.99 -14.81 -3.31
N GLU A 190 1.02 -15.71 -3.50
CA GLU A 190 -0.12 -15.50 -4.38
C GLU A 190 -1.30 -14.97 -3.56
N GLY A 191 -1.96 -13.92 -4.00
CA GLY A 191 -3.19 -13.45 -3.36
C GLY A 191 -3.98 -12.50 -4.23
N ASP A 192 -5.29 -12.42 -3.98
CA ASP A 192 -6.21 -11.56 -4.71
C ASP A 192 -6.06 -10.07 -4.34
N ALA A 193 -6.70 -9.19 -5.12
CA ALA A 193 -6.72 -7.77 -4.85
C ALA A 193 -7.37 -7.48 -3.48
N GLY A 194 -6.64 -6.78 -2.61
CA GLY A 194 -7.14 -6.36 -1.31
C GLY A 194 -6.81 -7.28 -0.15
N THR A 195 -5.93 -8.27 -0.33
CA THR A 195 -5.48 -9.16 0.75
C THR A 195 -4.33 -8.63 1.61
N GLY A 196 -3.97 -7.35 1.45
CA GLY A 196 -2.93 -6.69 2.25
C GLY A 196 -1.48 -7.05 1.87
N LYS A 197 -1.24 -7.57 0.66
CA LYS A 197 0.07 -7.96 0.12
C LYS A 197 1.18 -6.92 0.34
N SER A 198 0.91 -5.65 0.03
CA SER A 198 1.89 -4.57 0.16
C SER A 198 2.23 -4.24 1.63
N VAL A 199 1.28 -4.42 2.57
CA VAL A 199 1.51 -4.25 4.02
C VAL A 199 2.39 -5.39 4.54
N LEU A 200 2.06 -6.64 4.17
CA LEU A 200 2.89 -7.82 4.45
C LEU A 200 4.31 -7.61 3.94
N LEU A 201 4.46 -7.14 2.69
CA LEU A 201 5.76 -6.89 2.06
C LEU A 201 6.56 -5.80 2.79
N SER A 202 5.90 -4.71 3.17
CA SER A 202 6.52 -3.61 3.94
C SER A 202 7.03 -4.10 5.30
N SER A 203 6.20 -4.88 6.01
CA SER A 203 6.56 -5.47 7.30
C SER A 203 7.70 -6.48 7.18
N LEU A 204 7.63 -7.35 6.18
CA LEU A 204 8.66 -8.35 5.88
C LEU A 204 10.00 -7.70 5.52
N PHE A 205 9.99 -6.72 4.61
CA PHE A 205 11.21 -6.02 4.19
C PHE A 205 11.86 -5.27 5.36
N ASN A 206 11.08 -4.57 6.18
CA ASN A 206 11.59 -3.91 7.38
C ASN A 206 12.23 -4.92 8.35
N THR A 207 11.58 -6.08 8.56
CA THR A 207 12.10 -7.15 9.42
C THR A 207 13.40 -7.72 8.87
N ILE A 208 13.51 -7.95 7.56
CA ILE A 208 14.74 -8.43 6.90
C ILE A 208 15.87 -7.40 7.07
N GLN A 209 15.60 -6.11 6.90
CA GLN A 209 16.60 -5.05 7.08
C GLN A 209 17.06 -4.93 8.53
N ASP A 210 16.15 -5.07 9.50
CA ASP A 210 16.48 -5.11 10.93
C ASP A 210 17.37 -6.32 11.25
N LEU A 211 17.01 -7.51 10.74
CA LEU A 211 17.79 -8.74 10.88
C LEU A 211 19.17 -8.66 10.20
N SER A 212 19.32 -7.90 9.11
CA SER A 212 20.61 -7.65 8.46
C SER A 212 21.55 -6.77 9.31
N LYS A 213 20.98 -5.94 10.20
CA LYS A 213 21.76 -5.13 11.16
C LYS A 213 22.04 -5.83 12.48
N ASP A 214 21.32 -6.91 12.79
CA ASP A 214 21.57 -7.74 13.94
C ASP A 214 22.70 -8.74 13.66
N ARG A 215 23.84 -8.58 14.35
CA ARG A 215 25.02 -9.45 14.21
C ARG A 215 24.78 -10.90 14.67
N SER A 216 23.74 -11.15 15.46
CA SER A 216 23.38 -12.49 15.94
C SER A 216 22.47 -13.24 14.96
N SER A 217 21.92 -12.55 13.96
CA SER A 217 21.01 -13.12 12.97
C SER A 217 21.77 -13.91 11.90
N LYS A 218 21.14 -14.98 11.38
CA LYS A 218 21.62 -15.68 10.16
C LYS A 218 21.62 -14.79 8.92
N LEU A 219 20.84 -13.71 8.93
CA LEU A 219 20.77 -12.72 7.84
C LEU A 219 21.73 -11.54 8.05
N ALA A 220 22.61 -11.59 9.04
CA ALA A 220 23.53 -10.50 9.33
C ALA A 220 24.36 -10.11 8.10
N GLY A 221 24.35 -8.82 7.77
CA GLY A 221 25.14 -8.27 6.67
C GLY A 221 24.60 -8.52 5.26
N THR A 222 23.40 -9.09 5.09
CA THR A 222 22.83 -9.33 3.76
C THR A 222 22.52 -8.03 3.01
N ASP A 223 22.75 -8.03 1.70
CA ASP A 223 22.39 -6.98 0.75
C ASP A 223 20.98 -7.23 0.18
N ASN A 224 20.00 -6.47 0.66
CA ASN A 224 18.58 -6.72 0.41
C ASN A 224 17.91 -5.58 -0.36
N TYR A 225 17.00 -5.93 -1.28
CA TYR A 225 16.27 -4.96 -2.12
C TYR A 225 14.78 -5.24 -2.17
N LEU A 226 13.99 -4.17 -2.30
CA LEU A 226 12.58 -4.21 -2.64
C LEU A 226 12.38 -3.55 -4.01
N LEU A 227 11.88 -4.32 -4.97
CA LEU A 227 11.63 -3.91 -6.33
C LEU A 227 10.15 -3.59 -6.53
N VAL A 228 9.86 -2.38 -6.97
CA VAL A 228 8.50 -1.87 -7.17
C VAL A 228 8.42 -1.24 -8.55
N ASN A 229 7.62 -1.83 -9.45
CA ASN A 229 7.51 -1.30 -10.82
C ASN A 229 6.62 -0.05 -10.90
N ASN A 230 5.56 0.00 -10.08
CA ASN A 230 4.68 1.15 -9.98
C ASN A 230 5.41 2.37 -9.41
N GLY A 231 5.45 3.45 -10.17
CA GLY A 231 6.17 4.67 -9.80
C GLY A 231 5.57 5.40 -8.61
N GLU A 232 4.25 5.39 -8.46
CA GLU A 232 3.56 6.05 -7.35
C GLU A 232 3.79 5.28 -6.04
N MET A 233 3.64 3.94 -6.06
CA MET A 233 3.96 3.09 -4.90
C MET A 233 5.42 3.21 -4.47
N LEU A 234 6.36 3.28 -5.43
CA LEU A 234 7.77 3.47 -5.13
C LEU A 234 8.05 4.81 -4.41
N LYS A 235 7.29 5.87 -4.70
CA LYS A 235 7.37 7.14 -3.94
C LYS A 235 6.96 6.90 -2.48
N THR A 236 5.86 6.20 -2.25
CA THR A 236 5.35 5.87 -0.92
C THR A 236 6.37 5.07 -0.11
N TYR A 237 6.94 3.98 -0.66
CA TYR A 237 8.00 3.22 0.00
C TYR A 237 9.24 4.07 0.33
N LYS A 238 9.64 4.97 -0.58
CA LYS A 238 10.76 5.90 -0.33
C LYS A 238 10.46 6.93 0.75
N ASN A 239 9.21 7.34 0.90
CA ASN A 239 8.78 8.24 1.97
C ASN A 239 8.75 7.51 3.32
N ILE A 240 8.24 6.27 3.36
CA ILE A 240 8.31 5.40 4.55
C ILE A 240 9.76 5.23 5.01
N ALA A 241 10.69 5.02 4.08
CA ALA A 241 12.11 4.87 4.38
C ALA A 241 12.76 6.12 5.04
N ASN A 242 12.17 7.31 4.95
CA ASN A 242 12.66 8.49 5.69
C ASN A 242 12.53 8.31 7.20
N SER A 243 11.46 7.66 7.63
CA SER A 243 11.11 7.50 9.05
C SER A 243 11.68 6.24 9.67
N LEU A 244 12.27 5.33 8.88
CA LEU A 244 12.79 4.06 9.36
C LEU A 244 14.32 4.09 9.48
N PRO A 245 14.90 3.42 10.49
CA PRO A 245 16.34 3.51 10.73
C PRO A 245 17.17 2.66 9.76
N ASN A 246 16.66 1.50 9.35
CA ASN A 246 17.44 0.48 8.64
C ASN A 246 17.12 0.35 7.14
N ILE A 247 16.09 1.05 6.65
CA ILE A 247 15.73 1.04 5.23
C ILE A 247 16.41 2.21 4.51
N LYS A 248 17.20 1.91 3.49
CA LYS A 248 17.85 2.94 2.65
C LYS A 248 17.07 3.12 1.35
N LYS A 249 16.89 4.37 0.91
CA LYS A 249 16.25 4.66 -0.41
C LYS A 249 16.90 3.94 -1.59
N LYS A 250 18.20 3.65 -1.53
CA LYS A 250 18.92 2.89 -2.56
C LYS A 250 18.52 1.41 -2.64
N SER A 251 17.97 0.85 -1.56
CA SER A 251 17.43 -0.52 -1.55
C SER A 251 16.01 -0.62 -2.13
N LEU A 252 15.43 0.52 -2.52
CA LEU A 252 14.09 0.64 -3.11
C LEU A 252 14.23 1.03 -4.58
N MET A 253 14.07 0.06 -5.48
CA MET A 253 14.41 0.23 -6.90
C MET A 253 13.27 -0.21 -7.82
N LYS A 254 13.37 0.19 -9.09
CA LYS A 254 12.59 -0.45 -10.16
C LYS A 254 13.32 -1.71 -10.64
N PRO A 255 12.60 -2.67 -11.24
CA PRO A 255 13.18 -3.91 -11.80
C PRO A 255 14.35 -3.69 -12.77
N THR A 256 14.15 -2.92 -13.86
CA THR A 256 15.21 -2.77 -14.88
C THR A 256 16.49 -2.10 -14.35
N PRO A 257 16.42 -0.98 -13.59
CA PRO A 257 17.61 -0.42 -12.97
C PRO A 257 18.37 -1.40 -12.08
N PHE A 258 17.67 -2.21 -11.28
CA PHE A 258 18.30 -3.24 -10.46
C PHE A 258 19.02 -4.30 -11.31
N ILE A 259 18.36 -4.83 -12.33
CA ILE A 259 18.94 -5.82 -13.25
C ILE A 259 20.21 -5.25 -13.90
N ASN A 260 20.14 -4.03 -14.43
CA ASN A 260 21.27 -3.41 -15.12
C ASN A 260 22.42 -3.09 -14.16
N GLU A 261 22.15 -2.56 -12.96
CA GLU A 261 23.16 -2.29 -11.94
C GLU A 261 23.91 -3.56 -11.53
N LYS A 262 23.18 -4.62 -11.17
CA LYS A 262 23.80 -5.89 -10.72
C LYS A 262 24.53 -6.62 -11.85
N THR A 263 24.03 -6.53 -13.09
CA THR A 263 24.76 -7.04 -14.27
C THR A 263 26.10 -6.34 -14.43
N ASN A 264 26.11 -5.00 -14.44
CA ASN A 264 27.31 -4.22 -14.69
C ASN A 264 28.37 -4.39 -13.59
N ALA A 265 27.93 -4.59 -12.34
CA ALA A 265 28.82 -4.85 -11.22
C ALA A 265 29.33 -6.30 -11.18
N GLY A 266 28.71 -7.23 -11.90
CA GLY A 266 28.99 -8.67 -11.77
C GLY A 266 28.61 -9.22 -10.38
N GLU A 267 27.63 -8.60 -9.74
CA GLU A 267 27.24 -8.88 -8.35
C GLU A 267 25.86 -9.55 -8.27
N ARG A 268 25.62 -10.24 -7.15
CA ARG A 268 24.30 -10.76 -6.78
C ARG A 268 23.83 -10.09 -5.49
N ALA A 269 22.54 -9.79 -5.41
CA ALA A 269 21.89 -9.46 -4.15
C ALA A 269 21.63 -10.72 -3.33
N ASP A 270 21.54 -10.57 -2.02
CA ASP A 270 21.25 -11.69 -1.12
C ASP A 270 19.75 -11.99 -1.10
N ILE A 271 18.91 -10.99 -0.84
CA ILE A 271 17.45 -11.14 -0.80
C ILE A 271 16.78 -10.04 -1.63
N VAL A 272 15.94 -10.44 -2.57
CA VAL A 272 15.17 -9.51 -3.41
C VAL A 272 13.69 -9.78 -3.29
N LEU A 273 12.95 -8.75 -2.89
CA LEU A 273 11.50 -8.77 -2.81
C LEU A 273 10.95 -8.06 -4.04
N VAL A 274 9.94 -8.63 -4.69
CA VAL A 274 9.28 -8.06 -5.87
C VAL A 274 7.82 -7.80 -5.54
N ASP A 275 7.43 -6.53 -5.53
CA ASP A 275 6.03 -6.11 -5.40
C ASP A 275 5.33 -6.14 -6.76
N GLU A 276 4.07 -6.57 -6.76
CA GLU A 276 3.20 -6.68 -7.95
C GLU A 276 3.94 -7.27 -9.17
N ALA A 277 4.48 -8.49 -9.03
CA ALA A 277 5.31 -9.14 -10.03
C ALA A 277 4.59 -9.35 -11.38
N HIS A 278 3.26 -9.34 -11.39
CA HIS A 278 2.44 -9.31 -12.61
C HIS A 278 2.67 -8.05 -13.47
N LEU A 279 3.35 -7.02 -12.94
CA LEU A 279 3.78 -5.84 -13.69
C LEU A 279 5.16 -6.00 -14.34
N LEU A 280 5.91 -7.07 -14.04
CA LEU A 280 7.22 -7.31 -14.64
C LEU A 280 7.11 -7.55 -16.14
N LEU A 281 8.13 -7.15 -16.89
CA LEU A 281 8.20 -7.39 -18.34
C LEU A 281 8.47 -8.87 -18.62
N THR A 282 7.72 -9.43 -19.56
CA THR A 282 7.86 -10.83 -20.02
C THR A 282 8.52 -10.91 -21.39
N LYS A 283 9.17 -9.83 -21.84
CA LYS A 283 9.95 -9.72 -23.08
C LYS A 283 10.84 -8.48 -23.05
N GLU A 284 11.71 -8.38 -24.07
CA GLU A 284 12.53 -7.21 -24.29
C GLU A 284 11.68 -5.92 -24.38
N ASP A 285 12.20 -4.84 -23.80
CA ASP A 285 11.65 -3.51 -23.96
C ASP A 285 12.77 -2.46 -23.98
N SER A 286 13.29 -2.20 -25.18
CA SER A 286 14.39 -1.25 -25.41
C SER A 286 14.03 0.17 -24.93
N TYR A 287 12.75 0.55 -24.93
CA TYR A 287 12.31 1.84 -24.37
C TYR A 287 12.63 1.97 -22.86
N ASN A 288 12.56 0.85 -22.13
CA ASN A 288 12.87 0.80 -20.70
C ASN A 288 14.32 0.32 -20.45
N ASN A 289 15.17 0.27 -21.48
CA ASN A 289 16.54 -0.28 -21.42
C ASN A 289 16.60 -1.70 -20.85
N PHE A 290 15.59 -2.52 -21.17
CA PHE A 290 15.53 -3.92 -20.79
C PHE A 290 15.78 -4.78 -22.04
N HIS A 291 16.89 -5.52 -22.06
CA HIS A 291 17.40 -6.26 -23.23
C HIS A 291 17.37 -7.79 -23.06
N TYR A 292 16.52 -8.29 -22.16
CA TYR A 292 16.40 -9.72 -21.85
C TYR A 292 14.98 -10.23 -22.11
N GLN A 293 14.78 -11.54 -21.99
CA GLN A 293 13.50 -12.20 -22.30
C GLN A 293 12.47 -12.12 -21.16
N ASN A 294 12.88 -12.09 -19.90
CA ASN A 294 11.93 -12.00 -18.78
C ASN A 294 12.56 -11.34 -17.55
N GLN A 295 11.90 -10.34 -16.97
CA GLN A 295 12.46 -9.61 -15.83
C GLN A 295 12.54 -10.46 -14.56
N LEU A 296 11.57 -11.34 -14.30
CA LEU A 296 11.58 -12.18 -13.11
C LEU A 296 12.77 -13.14 -13.15
N ASP A 297 12.95 -13.81 -14.29
CA ASP A 297 14.09 -14.71 -14.55
C ASP A 297 15.43 -13.98 -14.32
N GLU A 298 15.58 -12.78 -14.87
CA GLU A 298 16.80 -11.98 -14.70
C GLU A 298 16.99 -11.46 -13.25
N ILE A 299 15.91 -11.17 -12.51
CA ILE A 299 15.98 -10.85 -11.09
C ILE A 299 16.45 -12.07 -10.30
N ILE A 300 15.87 -13.25 -10.56
CA ILE A 300 16.22 -14.50 -9.86
C ILE A 300 17.70 -14.80 -10.07
N LYS A 301 18.21 -14.76 -11.32
CA LYS A 301 19.64 -14.98 -11.63
C LYS A 301 20.59 -14.07 -10.84
N ARG A 302 20.15 -12.85 -10.49
CA ARG A 302 20.92 -11.83 -9.75
C ARG A 302 20.64 -11.80 -8.25
N SER A 303 19.94 -12.81 -7.74
CA SER A 303 19.53 -12.90 -6.33
C SER A 303 19.83 -14.30 -5.78
N LYS A 304 20.15 -14.44 -4.48
CA LYS A 304 20.17 -15.77 -3.85
C LYS A 304 18.76 -16.23 -3.50
N VAL A 305 18.00 -15.35 -2.83
CA VAL A 305 16.59 -15.58 -2.50
C VAL A 305 15.73 -14.51 -3.14
N THR A 306 14.69 -14.92 -3.87
CA THR A 306 13.69 -14.02 -4.48
C THR A 306 12.32 -14.27 -3.87
N ILE A 307 11.72 -13.25 -3.28
CA ILE A 307 10.35 -13.28 -2.76
C ILE A 307 9.46 -12.54 -3.76
N VAL A 308 8.44 -13.21 -4.27
CA VAL A 308 7.61 -12.71 -5.37
C VAL A 308 6.19 -12.54 -4.88
N ILE A 309 5.62 -11.34 -4.98
CA ILE A 309 4.18 -11.14 -4.79
C ILE A 309 3.50 -11.15 -6.14
N PHE A 310 2.50 -12.03 -6.30
CA PHE A 310 1.80 -12.22 -7.57
C PHE A 310 0.28 -12.17 -7.40
N ASP A 311 -0.38 -11.60 -8.42
CA ASP A 311 -1.84 -11.52 -8.51
C ASP A 311 -2.23 -11.70 -9.99
N PRO A 312 -2.69 -12.90 -10.38
CA PRO A 312 -2.97 -13.20 -11.79
C PRO A 312 -4.12 -12.34 -12.36
N LYS A 313 -5.04 -11.86 -11.51
CA LYS A 313 -6.20 -11.06 -11.94
C LYS A 313 -5.89 -9.58 -12.16
N GLN A 314 -4.64 -9.15 -11.95
CA GLN A 314 -4.19 -7.76 -12.13
C GLN A 314 -3.21 -7.59 -13.30
N VAL A 315 -3.28 -8.44 -14.31
CA VAL A 315 -2.47 -8.28 -15.53
C VAL A 315 -3.05 -7.17 -16.41
N LEU A 316 -2.29 -6.07 -16.56
CA LEU A 316 -2.75 -4.82 -17.18
C LEU A 316 -2.07 -4.46 -18.52
N LYS A 317 -1.07 -5.23 -18.98
CA LYS A 317 -0.31 -4.94 -20.21
C LYS A 317 0.06 -6.21 -20.97
N ILE A 318 -0.02 -6.17 -22.30
CA ILE A 318 0.39 -7.31 -23.16
C ILE A 318 1.89 -7.64 -23.02
N LYS A 319 2.74 -6.61 -22.87
CA LYS A 319 4.20 -6.81 -22.67
C LYS A 319 4.55 -7.41 -21.29
N SER A 320 3.60 -7.40 -20.37
CA SER A 320 3.68 -7.98 -19.03
C SER A 320 2.56 -9.01 -18.88
N TYR A 321 2.25 -9.75 -19.94
CA TYR A 321 1.19 -10.75 -19.88
C TYR A 321 1.70 -11.96 -19.11
N TRP A 322 1.31 -12.03 -17.85
CA TRP A 322 1.56 -13.15 -16.96
C TRP A 322 0.36 -14.07 -16.94
N ASN A 323 0.61 -15.38 -16.91
CA ASN A 323 -0.39 -16.39 -16.60
C ASN A 323 0.25 -17.42 -15.67
N ASP A 324 -0.57 -18.26 -15.04
CA ASP A 324 -0.11 -19.27 -14.08
C ASP A 324 0.96 -20.18 -14.69
N ARG A 325 0.80 -20.52 -15.96
CA ARG A 325 1.78 -21.32 -16.71
C ARG A 325 3.15 -20.64 -16.82
N LEU A 326 3.22 -19.34 -17.13
CA LEU A 326 4.49 -18.63 -17.31
C LEU A 326 5.24 -18.47 -15.98
N ILE A 327 4.52 -18.20 -14.88
CA ILE A 327 5.15 -18.12 -13.56
C ILE A 327 5.64 -19.50 -13.11
N GLU A 328 4.87 -20.57 -13.35
CA GLU A 328 5.30 -21.95 -13.12
C GLU A 328 6.51 -22.33 -13.99
N GLU A 329 6.49 -22.03 -15.29
CA GLU A 329 7.60 -22.30 -16.22
C GLU A 329 8.91 -21.67 -15.74
N ILE A 330 8.86 -20.42 -15.27
CA ILE A 330 10.05 -19.73 -14.74
C ILE A 330 10.47 -20.32 -13.40
N THR A 331 9.52 -20.50 -12.48
CA THR A 331 9.82 -20.94 -11.10
C THR A 331 10.23 -22.41 -11.02
N ASN A 332 9.85 -23.25 -11.97
CA ASN A 332 10.27 -24.66 -12.07
C ASN A 332 11.75 -24.82 -12.45
N HIS A 333 12.40 -23.79 -13.00
CA HIS A 333 13.85 -23.80 -13.21
C HIS A 333 14.65 -23.62 -11.91
N TYR A 334 13.97 -23.32 -10.81
CA TYR A 334 14.56 -22.92 -9.55
C TYR A 334 13.96 -23.73 -8.38
N SER A 335 14.62 -23.66 -7.23
CA SER A 335 14.05 -24.17 -5.98
C SER A 335 12.92 -23.25 -5.54
N SER A 336 11.68 -23.57 -5.91
CA SER A 336 10.52 -22.71 -5.69
C SER A 336 9.52 -23.26 -4.66
N LYS A 337 8.84 -22.33 -3.98
CA LYS A 337 7.73 -22.61 -3.06
C LYS A 337 6.63 -21.57 -3.26
N THR A 338 5.37 -21.98 -3.21
CA THR A 338 4.22 -21.06 -3.32
C THR A 338 3.38 -21.09 -2.04
N VAL A 339 2.96 -19.91 -1.58
CA VAL A 339 2.11 -19.71 -0.41
C VAL A 339 0.93 -18.82 -0.82
N LYS A 340 -0.28 -19.12 -0.33
CA LYS A 340 -1.50 -18.41 -0.70
C LYS A 340 -1.98 -17.49 0.43
N LEU A 341 -2.35 -16.26 0.07
CA LEU A 341 -2.93 -15.25 0.95
C LEU A 341 -4.37 -14.97 0.50
N THR A 342 -5.34 -15.55 1.21
CA THR A 342 -6.75 -15.60 0.80
C THR A 342 -7.65 -14.56 1.45
N ASP A 343 -7.22 -13.94 2.55
CA ASP A 343 -8.08 -13.03 3.33
C ASP A 343 -8.22 -11.66 2.66
N GLN A 344 -9.38 -11.35 2.05
CA GLN A 344 -9.65 -10.06 1.42
C GLN A 344 -10.16 -9.04 2.45
N MET A 345 -9.54 -7.85 2.52
CA MET A 345 -9.78 -6.86 3.59
C MET A 345 -10.09 -5.43 3.11
N ARG A 346 -10.03 -5.17 1.79
CA ARG A 346 -9.93 -3.80 1.26
C ARG A 346 -11.27 -3.05 1.16
N MET A 347 -12.36 -3.75 0.86
CA MET A 347 -13.68 -3.12 0.69
C MET A 347 -14.53 -3.42 1.92
N ASN A 348 -15.18 -2.39 2.47
CA ASN A 348 -16.22 -2.58 3.48
C ASN A 348 -17.55 -2.97 2.83
N ALA A 349 -17.49 -3.87 1.83
CA ALA A 349 -18.60 -4.26 0.99
C ALA A 349 -19.01 -5.70 1.29
N SER A 350 -20.30 -5.97 1.20
CA SER A 350 -20.85 -7.31 1.34
C SER A 350 -20.31 -8.23 0.23
N PRO A 351 -20.32 -9.56 0.47
CA PRO A 351 -20.00 -10.53 -0.57
C PRO A 351 -20.85 -10.37 -1.84
N GLN A 352 -22.08 -9.84 -1.72
CA GLN A 352 -22.96 -9.60 -2.87
C GLN A 352 -22.45 -8.46 -3.76
N THR A 353 -21.94 -7.38 -3.17
CA THR A 353 -21.34 -6.26 -3.92
C THR A 353 -20.03 -6.68 -4.60
N ILE A 354 -19.18 -7.44 -3.91
CA ILE A 354 -17.96 -7.99 -4.51
C ILE A 354 -18.33 -8.92 -5.68
N HIS A 355 -19.31 -9.81 -5.47
CA HIS A 355 -19.81 -10.69 -6.51
C HIS A 355 -20.38 -9.91 -7.71
N TRP A 356 -21.13 -8.83 -7.47
CA TRP A 356 -21.65 -7.98 -8.54
C TRP A 356 -20.51 -7.40 -9.40
N ILE A 357 -19.44 -6.91 -8.79
CA ILE A 357 -18.26 -6.40 -9.52
C ILE A 357 -17.60 -7.53 -10.32
N ASP A 358 -17.44 -8.72 -9.71
CA ASP A 358 -16.85 -9.88 -10.39
C ASP A 358 -17.66 -10.33 -11.61
N ARG A 359 -19.00 -10.33 -11.51
CA ARG A 359 -19.89 -10.66 -12.63
C ARG A 359 -19.92 -9.57 -13.69
N PHE A 360 -19.91 -8.30 -13.28
CA PHE A 360 -19.81 -7.17 -14.21
C PHE A 360 -18.55 -7.26 -15.08
N VAL A 361 -17.40 -7.58 -14.47
CA VAL A 361 -16.12 -7.80 -15.18
C VAL A 361 -16.14 -9.10 -15.99
N ALA A 362 -16.88 -10.12 -15.56
CA ALA A 362 -17.18 -11.31 -16.37
C ALA A 362 -18.21 -11.07 -17.49
N LYS A 363 -18.55 -9.79 -17.75
CA LYS A 363 -19.47 -9.30 -18.78
C LYS A 363 -20.96 -9.56 -18.52
N GLU A 364 -21.31 -9.98 -17.30
CA GLU A 364 -22.69 -10.22 -16.89
C GLU A 364 -23.23 -9.04 -16.07
N ILE A 365 -24.40 -8.54 -16.45
CA ILE A 365 -25.02 -7.40 -15.79
C ILE A 365 -26.11 -7.89 -14.83
N LEU A 366 -25.82 -7.83 -13.53
CA LEU A 366 -26.73 -8.26 -12.48
C LEU A 366 -27.48 -7.07 -11.83
N PRO A 367 -28.61 -7.32 -11.15
CA PRO A 367 -29.26 -6.33 -10.28
C PRO A 367 -28.28 -5.74 -9.27
N ILE A 368 -28.39 -4.43 -9.01
CA ILE A 368 -27.43 -3.70 -8.18
C ILE A 368 -27.74 -3.93 -6.70
N PRO A 369 -26.79 -4.45 -5.90
CA PRO A 369 -27.06 -4.80 -4.50
C PRO A 369 -27.36 -3.58 -3.60
N TYR A 370 -28.15 -3.80 -2.54
CA TYR A 370 -28.35 -2.86 -1.44
C TYR A 370 -27.61 -3.25 -0.17
N GLU A 371 -26.78 -2.34 0.34
CA GLU A 371 -26.25 -2.43 1.69
C GLU A 371 -25.96 -1.05 2.30
N ASN A 372 -25.83 -1.00 3.63
CA ASN A 372 -25.53 0.22 4.39
C ASN A 372 -24.02 0.46 4.56
N SER A 373 -23.21 -0.60 4.52
CA SER A 373 -21.76 -0.56 4.78
C SER A 373 -20.94 -0.02 3.61
N PHE A 374 -21.48 -0.14 2.40
CA PHE A 374 -20.84 0.27 1.15
C PHE A 374 -21.85 0.90 0.18
N GLU A 375 -21.57 2.13 -0.25
CA GLU A 375 -22.46 2.84 -1.17
C GLU A 375 -22.08 2.58 -2.63
N LEU A 376 -22.84 1.71 -3.31
CA LEU A 376 -22.80 1.53 -4.76
C LEU A 376 -23.90 2.38 -5.42
N LYS A 377 -23.52 3.30 -6.31
CA LYS A 377 -24.47 4.21 -6.97
C LYS A 377 -24.14 4.45 -8.45
N ILE A 378 -25.17 4.48 -9.30
CA ILE A 378 -25.09 4.79 -10.72
C ILE A 378 -25.56 6.23 -10.97
N PHE A 379 -24.88 6.93 -11.88
CA PHE A 379 -25.21 8.32 -12.19
C PHE A 379 -25.70 8.49 -13.63
N GLU A 380 -26.77 9.26 -13.77
CA GLU A 380 -27.41 9.57 -15.06
C GLU A 380 -26.66 10.65 -15.85
N ASP A 381 -26.03 11.60 -15.15
CA ASP A 381 -25.31 12.71 -15.75
C ASP A 381 -23.95 12.95 -15.09
N ALA A 382 -23.04 13.55 -15.86
CA ALA A 382 -21.68 13.81 -15.44
C ALA A 382 -21.56 14.88 -14.33
N THR A 383 -22.50 15.81 -14.24
CA THR A 383 -22.43 16.90 -13.26
C THR A 383 -22.75 16.37 -11.87
N SER A 384 -23.87 15.66 -11.72
CA SER A 384 -24.26 15.05 -10.44
C SER A 384 -23.22 14.03 -9.95
N PHE A 385 -22.62 13.27 -10.87
CA PHE A 385 -21.50 12.36 -10.58
C PHE A 385 -20.29 13.08 -9.97
N LYS A 386 -19.84 14.18 -10.59
CA LYS A 386 -18.71 14.97 -10.10
C LYS A 386 -18.99 15.59 -8.74
N THR A 387 -20.16 16.22 -8.60
CA THR A 387 -20.58 16.86 -7.35
C THR A 387 -20.62 15.86 -6.22
N ALA A 388 -21.18 14.66 -6.43
CA ALA A 388 -21.25 13.64 -5.39
C ALA A 388 -19.85 13.18 -4.92
N ILE A 389 -18.88 13.02 -5.82
CA ILE A 389 -17.51 12.68 -5.42
C ILE A 389 -16.83 13.85 -4.68
N GLN A 390 -17.08 15.09 -5.07
CA GLN A 390 -16.55 16.27 -4.38
C GLN A 390 -17.10 16.37 -2.96
N GLU A 391 -18.41 16.20 -2.78
CA GLU A 391 -19.06 16.18 -1.46
C GLU A 391 -18.49 15.07 -0.57
N LYS A 392 -18.31 13.85 -1.09
CA LYS A 392 -17.66 12.77 -0.33
C LYS A 392 -16.21 13.11 0.03
N ASN A 393 -15.46 13.76 -0.86
CA ASN A 393 -14.10 14.19 -0.55
C ASN A 393 -14.06 15.24 0.57
N GLU A 394 -15.02 16.14 0.66
CA GLU A 394 -15.10 17.13 1.73
C GLU A 394 -15.38 16.50 3.09
N VAL A 395 -16.22 15.45 3.12
CA VAL A 395 -16.62 14.78 4.37
C VAL A 395 -15.58 13.77 4.85
N VAL A 396 -15.10 12.89 3.97
CA VAL A 396 -14.21 11.77 4.36
C VAL A 396 -12.80 11.84 3.76
N GLY A 397 -12.52 12.81 2.90
CA GLY A 397 -11.26 12.86 2.16
C GLY A 397 -11.09 11.70 1.17
N LEU A 398 -9.94 11.67 0.49
CA LEU A 398 -9.52 10.59 -0.44
C LEU A 398 -10.63 10.03 -1.33
N SER A 399 -11.47 10.91 -1.87
CA SER A 399 -12.49 10.53 -2.83
C SER A 399 -12.07 11.06 -4.20
N ARG A 400 -11.94 10.20 -5.21
CA ARG A 400 -11.34 10.57 -6.50
C ARG A 400 -12.08 9.97 -7.68
N ILE A 401 -12.02 10.67 -8.80
CA ILE A 401 -12.54 10.17 -10.08
C ILE A 401 -11.41 9.47 -10.83
N VAL A 402 -11.70 8.30 -11.36
CA VAL A 402 -10.82 7.49 -12.20
C VAL A 402 -11.55 7.06 -13.47
N SER A 403 -10.82 6.74 -14.53
CA SER A 403 -11.41 6.34 -15.81
C SER A 403 -10.67 5.16 -16.44
N THR A 404 -11.40 4.36 -17.21
CA THR A 404 -10.80 3.51 -18.24
C THR A 404 -9.96 4.36 -19.21
N PHE A 405 -8.89 3.80 -19.76
CA PHE A 405 -7.92 4.53 -20.58
C PHE A 405 -8.42 4.73 -22.04
N ASP A 406 -9.60 5.31 -22.20
CA ASP A 406 -10.30 5.47 -23.50
C ASP A 406 -10.08 6.83 -24.16
N TYR A 407 -9.40 7.74 -23.47
CA TYR A 407 -9.17 9.10 -23.90
C TYR A 407 -7.70 9.32 -24.23
N LEU A 408 -7.43 10.29 -25.11
CA LEU A 408 -6.07 10.58 -25.52
C LEU A 408 -5.25 11.06 -24.31
N HIS A 409 -4.05 10.49 -24.14
CA HIS A 409 -3.08 10.97 -23.18
C HIS A 409 -1.68 10.73 -23.75
N LYS A 410 -0.83 11.76 -23.75
CA LYS A 410 0.56 11.66 -24.22
C LYS A 410 1.51 12.23 -23.17
N LYS A 411 2.72 11.67 -23.13
CA LYS A 411 3.81 12.16 -22.29
C LYS A 411 4.54 13.34 -22.95
N ASP A 412 3.80 14.36 -23.37
CA ASP A 412 4.34 15.58 -24.00
C ASP A 412 4.10 16.84 -23.16
N LYS A 413 3.82 16.66 -21.86
CA LYS A 413 3.53 17.71 -20.87
C LYS A 413 2.29 18.57 -21.18
N LYS A 414 1.48 18.20 -22.18
CA LYS A 414 0.20 18.85 -22.46
C LYS A 414 -0.89 18.28 -21.57
N THR A 415 -1.88 19.12 -21.29
CA THR A 415 -3.11 18.69 -20.62
C THR A 415 -4.05 18.05 -21.64
N TYR A 416 -4.53 16.86 -21.31
CA TYR A 416 -5.54 16.15 -22.08
C TYR A 416 -6.79 15.97 -21.23
N ILE A 417 -7.95 16.01 -21.87
CA ILE A 417 -9.25 15.97 -21.20
C ILE A 417 -9.89 14.59 -21.34
N VAL A 418 -10.45 14.10 -20.24
CA VAL A 418 -11.32 12.93 -20.16
C VAL A 418 -12.75 13.40 -20.42
N ASP A 419 -13.41 12.74 -21.39
CA ASP A 419 -14.81 12.97 -21.73
C ASP A 419 -15.17 14.46 -21.89
N GLU A 420 -14.56 15.11 -22.89
CA GLU A 420 -14.74 16.56 -23.16
C GLU A 420 -16.19 17.03 -23.22
N ARG A 421 -17.13 16.14 -23.59
CA ARG A 421 -18.56 16.44 -23.69
C ARG A 421 -19.38 16.05 -22.44
N GLY A 422 -18.80 15.35 -21.49
CA GLY A 422 -19.44 14.94 -20.24
C GLY A 422 -18.69 15.48 -19.04
N ILE A 423 -17.84 14.67 -18.41
CA ILE A 423 -17.15 15.11 -17.19
C ILE A 423 -16.19 16.29 -17.42
N ASN A 424 -15.56 16.39 -18.61
CA ASN A 424 -14.68 17.49 -19.02
C ASN A 424 -13.61 17.82 -17.95
N MET A 425 -12.81 16.83 -17.57
CA MET A 425 -11.76 16.97 -16.56
C MET A 425 -10.39 16.56 -17.10
N PRO A 426 -9.30 17.22 -16.68
CA PRO A 426 -7.96 16.84 -17.11
C PRO A 426 -7.55 15.46 -16.58
N TRP A 427 -6.77 14.73 -17.38
CA TRP A 427 -6.03 13.55 -16.91
C TRP A 427 -5.04 13.92 -15.80
N ASN A 428 -4.71 12.93 -14.96
CA ASN A 428 -3.79 13.02 -13.84
C ASN A 428 -2.43 13.67 -14.16
N ASN A 429 -1.91 14.49 -13.24
CA ASN A 429 -0.53 14.97 -13.27
C ASN A 429 0.32 14.40 -12.11
N THR A 430 1.39 13.68 -12.45
CA THR A 430 2.26 12.99 -11.47
C THR A 430 3.59 13.70 -11.20
N MET A 431 3.69 15.00 -11.49
CA MET A 431 4.95 15.77 -11.33
C MET A 431 5.37 15.98 -9.85
N ASN A 432 4.50 15.70 -8.89
CA ASN A 432 4.78 15.89 -7.47
C ASN A 432 5.43 14.65 -6.84
N ASN A 433 6.13 14.85 -5.71
CA ASN A 433 6.73 13.77 -4.90
C ASN A 433 5.70 13.02 -4.04
N VAL A 434 4.48 13.54 -3.93
CA VAL A 434 3.33 12.90 -3.30
C VAL A 434 2.62 12.04 -4.35
N ALA A 435 2.06 10.91 -3.93
CA ALA A 435 1.29 10.06 -4.83
C ALA A 435 0.03 10.79 -5.32
N TRP A 436 -0.36 10.56 -6.57
CA TRP A 436 -1.51 11.24 -7.17
C TRP A 436 -2.79 11.07 -6.35
N ALA A 437 -3.06 9.86 -5.85
CA ALA A 437 -4.28 9.55 -5.08
C ALA A 437 -4.39 10.38 -3.77
N GLU A 438 -3.25 10.71 -3.17
CA GLU A 438 -3.18 11.46 -1.90
C GLU A 438 -3.10 12.97 -2.11
N ASN A 439 -2.73 13.43 -3.31
CA ASN A 439 -2.60 14.85 -3.60
C ASN A 439 -3.99 15.53 -3.44
N PRO A 440 -4.14 16.57 -2.61
CA PRO A 440 -5.41 17.30 -2.49
C PRO A 440 -5.91 17.85 -3.83
N ASP A 441 -5.01 18.26 -4.71
CA ASP A 441 -5.35 18.86 -6.00
C ASP A 441 -5.90 17.85 -7.01
N SER A 442 -5.67 16.54 -6.81
CA SER A 442 -6.11 15.52 -7.76
C SER A 442 -7.62 15.30 -7.75
N ILE A 443 -8.38 15.89 -6.81
CA ILE A 443 -9.84 15.97 -6.88
C ILE A 443 -10.33 16.68 -8.16
N ARG A 444 -9.50 17.55 -8.75
CA ARG A 444 -9.79 18.28 -9.99
C ARG A 444 -9.30 17.55 -11.24
N GLU A 445 -8.77 16.33 -11.09
CA GLU A 445 -8.21 15.52 -12.16
C GLU A 445 -8.90 14.16 -12.23
N VAL A 446 -8.66 13.42 -13.31
CA VAL A 446 -9.08 12.03 -13.47
C VAL A 446 -7.86 11.11 -13.42
N GLY A 447 -7.90 10.14 -12.52
CA GLY A 447 -6.88 9.13 -12.37
C GLY A 447 -6.99 8.04 -13.43
N SER A 448 -5.85 7.55 -13.88
CA SER A 448 -5.78 6.34 -14.69
C SER A 448 -5.53 5.11 -13.81
N ILE A 449 -5.64 3.93 -14.41
CA ILE A 449 -5.23 2.67 -13.77
C ILE A 449 -3.82 2.76 -13.17
N TYR A 450 -2.90 3.47 -13.82
CA TYR A 450 -1.50 3.59 -13.39
C TYR A 450 -1.29 4.46 -12.16
N THR A 451 -2.17 5.45 -11.93
CA THR A 451 -2.05 6.35 -10.78
C THR A 451 -2.79 5.85 -9.56
N ILE A 452 -3.72 4.91 -9.73
CA ILE A 452 -4.52 4.36 -8.62
C ILE A 452 -4.16 2.92 -8.25
N GLN A 453 -3.44 2.19 -9.10
CA GLN A 453 -3.03 0.82 -8.77
C GLN A 453 -2.15 0.80 -7.50
N GLY A 454 -2.57 0.01 -6.52
CA GLY A 454 -1.90 -0.10 -5.21
C GLY A 454 -2.44 0.85 -4.14
N PHE A 455 -3.31 1.79 -4.52
CA PHE A 455 -3.88 2.82 -3.65
C PHE A 455 -5.33 2.51 -3.30
N ASP A 456 -5.75 2.89 -2.10
CA ASP A 456 -7.13 2.73 -1.63
C ASP A 456 -7.76 4.10 -1.35
N LEU A 457 -8.97 4.32 -1.87
CA LEU A 457 -9.77 5.53 -1.75
C LEU A 457 -10.94 5.30 -0.80
N ASN A 458 -11.42 6.36 -0.15
CA ASN A 458 -12.64 6.25 0.65
C ASN A 458 -13.85 6.08 -0.28
N TYR A 459 -13.96 6.92 -1.32
CA TYR A 459 -14.91 6.73 -2.42
C TYR A 459 -14.18 6.79 -3.76
N VAL A 460 -14.55 5.89 -4.67
CA VAL A 460 -14.07 5.93 -6.05
C VAL A 460 -15.21 6.24 -7.00
N GLY A 461 -15.02 7.26 -7.83
CA GLY A 461 -15.88 7.52 -8.98
C GLY A 461 -15.26 6.91 -10.22
N VAL A 462 -15.88 5.88 -10.81
CA VAL A 462 -15.39 5.22 -12.02
C VAL A 462 -16.16 5.71 -13.24
N VAL A 463 -15.44 6.33 -14.17
CA VAL A 463 -15.91 6.62 -15.52
C VAL A 463 -15.64 5.42 -16.42
N LEU A 464 -16.71 4.80 -16.90
CA LEU A 464 -16.66 3.76 -17.93
C LEU A 464 -16.70 4.45 -19.30
N GLY A 465 -15.53 4.56 -19.90
CA GLY A 465 -15.32 5.24 -21.17
C GLY A 465 -15.82 4.44 -22.38
N PRO A 466 -15.60 4.98 -23.60
CA PRO A 466 -16.17 4.45 -24.83
C PRO A 466 -15.85 3.00 -25.19
N SER A 467 -14.81 2.38 -24.62
CA SER A 467 -14.51 0.96 -24.87
C SER A 467 -15.46 0.01 -24.14
N VAL A 468 -16.22 0.51 -23.15
CA VAL A 468 -17.14 -0.27 -22.32
C VAL A 468 -18.57 0.04 -22.77
N ARG A 469 -19.20 -0.93 -23.44
CA ARG A 469 -20.51 -0.79 -24.09
C ARG A 469 -21.47 -1.88 -23.62
N TYR A 470 -22.71 -1.81 -24.08
CA TYR A 470 -23.75 -2.78 -23.76
C TYR A 470 -24.36 -3.38 -25.03
N ASP A 471 -24.46 -4.71 -25.07
CA ASP A 471 -25.19 -5.46 -26.10
C ASP A 471 -26.61 -5.72 -25.60
N GLN A 472 -27.59 -5.05 -26.22
CA GLN A 472 -29.00 -5.14 -25.82
C GLN A 472 -29.65 -6.48 -26.21
N GLU A 473 -29.14 -7.18 -27.21
CA GLU A 473 -29.72 -8.45 -27.67
C GLU A 473 -29.35 -9.60 -26.74
N LYS A 474 -28.14 -9.55 -26.20
CA LYS A 474 -27.59 -10.59 -25.31
C LYS A 474 -27.64 -10.25 -23.83
N ASP A 475 -27.99 -9.01 -23.47
CA ASP A 475 -27.95 -8.47 -22.10
C ASP A 475 -26.56 -8.66 -21.46
N GLU A 476 -25.50 -8.35 -22.22
CA GLU A 476 -24.11 -8.52 -21.79
C GLU A 476 -23.26 -7.28 -22.05
N LEU A 477 -22.15 -7.18 -21.32
CA LEU A 477 -21.15 -6.14 -21.55
C LEU A 477 -20.41 -6.41 -22.88
N LEU A 478 -20.28 -5.39 -23.71
CA LEU A 478 -19.50 -5.43 -24.95
C LEU A 478 -18.24 -4.58 -24.81
N ILE A 479 -17.08 -5.20 -24.94
CA ILE A 479 -15.79 -4.50 -24.91
C ILE A 479 -15.32 -4.22 -26.34
N ASP A 480 -14.97 -2.97 -26.62
CA ASP A 480 -14.43 -2.50 -27.89
C ASP A 480 -12.97 -2.05 -27.74
N PRO A 481 -11.98 -2.95 -27.94
CA PRO A 481 -10.57 -2.62 -27.85
C PRO A 481 -10.11 -1.52 -28.81
N SER A 482 -10.84 -1.23 -29.89
CA SER A 482 -10.44 -0.19 -30.85
C SER A 482 -10.52 1.23 -30.25
N LYS A 483 -11.32 1.39 -29.21
CA LYS A 483 -11.53 2.66 -28.51
C LYS A 483 -10.57 2.89 -27.35
N TYR A 484 -9.95 1.84 -26.84
CA TYR A 484 -8.94 1.94 -25.79
C TYR A 484 -7.67 2.64 -26.31
N LYS A 485 -7.22 3.70 -25.65
CA LYS A 485 -6.13 4.59 -26.12
C LYS A 485 -4.78 4.28 -25.51
N ASP A 486 -4.69 3.29 -24.62
CA ASP A 486 -3.43 2.86 -24.05
C ASP A 486 -2.60 2.04 -25.05
N LYS A 487 -1.88 2.76 -25.91
CA LYS A 487 -0.95 2.17 -26.87
C LYS A 487 0.17 1.37 -26.20
N GLY A 488 0.54 1.72 -24.97
CA GLY A 488 1.58 1.04 -24.21
C GLY A 488 1.15 -0.34 -23.73
N ALA A 489 -0.07 -0.44 -23.20
CA ALA A 489 -0.68 -1.71 -22.82
C ALA A 489 -0.94 -2.60 -24.03
N PHE A 490 -1.33 -2.03 -25.18
CA PHE A 490 -1.78 -2.75 -26.38
C PHE A 490 -0.70 -3.06 -27.42
N ALA A 491 0.58 -2.85 -27.08
CA ALA A 491 1.69 -3.22 -27.95
C ALA A 491 1.71 -4.73 -28.22
N SER A 492 1.09 -5.13 -29.33
CA SER A 492 0.86 -6.52 -29.72
C SER A 492 2.15 -7.33 -29.71
N ARG A 493 2.01 -8.62 -29.46
CA ARG A 493 3.09 -9.60 -29.46
C ARG A 493 3.07 -10.37 -30.78
N SER A 494 4.19 -10.37 -31.49
CA SER A 494 4.34 -11.07 -32.78
C SER A 494 4.35 -12.59 -32.64
N ASP A 495 4.65 -13.07 -31.44
CA ASP A 495 4.66 -14.48 -31.05
C ASP A 495 3.25 -15.02 -30.70
N PHE A 496 2.25 -14.16 -30.61
CA PHE A 496 0.85 -14.55 -30.45
C PHE A 496 0.07 -14.43 -31.76
N LYS A 497 -0.84 -15.38 -32.00
CA LYS A 497 -1.83 -15.28 -33.09
C LYS A 497 -2.69 -14.02 -32.93
N ALA A 498 -3.24 -13.51 -34.03
CA ALA A 498 -4.02 -12.27 -34.03
C ALA A 498 -5.26 -12.36 -33.12
N GLU A 499 -5.92 -13.52 -33.10
CA GLU A 499 -7.10 -13.79 -32.29
C GLU A 499 -6.76 -13.78 -30.79
N VAL A 500 -5.61 -14.36 -30.42
CA VAL A 500 -5.10 -14.38 -29.04
C VAL A 500 -4.78 -12.96 -28.58
N ASN A 501 -4.11 -12.15 -29.42
CA ASN A 501 -3.85 -10.74 -29.12
C ASN A 501 -5.16 -9.95 -28.93
N LYS A 502 -6.24 -10.28 -29.65
CA LYS A 502 -7.54 -9.62 -29.49
C LYS A 502 -8.19 -10.00 -28.15
N ALA A 503 -8.20 -11.28 -27.79
CA ALA A 503 -8.75 -11.76 -26.52
C ALA A 503 -8.01 -11.13 -25.31
N ILE A 504 -6.68 -11.10 -25.34
CA ILE A 504 -5.87 -10.48 -24.27
C ILE A 504 -6.17 -8.98 -24.13
N LYS A 505 -6.44 -8.27 -25.24
CA LYS A 505 -6.80 -6.84 -25.18
C LYS A 505 -8.14 -6.60 -24.47
N GLU A 506 -9.12 -7.45 -24.72
CA GLU A 506 -10.41 -7.42 -24.01
C GLU A 506 -10.21 -7.72 -22.53
N GLU A 507 -9.44 -8.77 -22.20
CA GLU A 507 -9.09 -9.14 -20.82
C GLU A 507 -8.39 -7.99 -20.07
N ILE A 508 -7.45 -7.28 -20.70
CA ILE A 508 -6.77 -6.13 -20.08
C ILE A 508 -7.75 -5.01 -19.72
N ILE A 509 -8.74 -4.72 -20.58
CA ILE A 509 -9.75 -3.70 -20.29
C ILE A 509 -10.60 -4.15 -19.10
N LEU A 510 -11.06 -5.40 -19.09
CA LEU A 510 -11.85 -5.98 -18.00
C LEU A 510 -11.06 -5.97 -16.68
N ASN A 511 -9.79 -6.38 -16.69
CA ASN A 511 -8.90 -6.32 -15.53
C ASN A 511 -8.71 -4.88 -15.05
N SER A 512 -8.60 -3.90 -15.96
CA SER A 512 -8.53 -2.49 -15.59
C SER A 512 -9.80 -2.05 -14.85
N ILE A 513 -10.99 -2.43 -15.33
CA ILE A 513 -12.28 -2.12 -14.69
C ILE A 513 -12.36 -2.74 -13.31
N ASN A 514 -12.03 -4.03 -13.19
CA ASN A 514 -11.96 -4.75 -11.92
C ASN A 514 -11.10 -4.02 -10.90
N VAL A 515 -9.91 -3.60 -11.34
CA VAL A 515 -8.99 -2.86 -10.49
C VAL A 515 -9.57 -1.50 -10.09
N LEU A 516 -10.15 -0.72 -11.01
CA LEU A 516 -10.70 0.60 -10.73
C LEU A 516 -11.89 0.53 -9.76
N MET A 517 -12.81 -0.41 -9.96
CA MET A 517 -14.03 -0.56 -9.16
C MET A 517 -13.75 -1.00 -7.72
N LYS A 518 -12.67 -1.75 -7.48
CA LYS A 518 -12.28 -2.26 -6.15
C LYS A 518 -11.37 -1.30 -5.37
N ARG A 519 -11.27 -0.03 -5.76
CA ARG A 519 -10.46 0.99 -5.05
C ARG A 519 -11.20 1.71 -3.94
N GLY A 520 -12.53 1.70 -3.92
CA GLY A 520 -13.33 2.32 -2.88
C GLY A 520 -13.41 1.44 -1.64
N ILE A 521 -13.15 2.02 -0.47
CA ILE A 521 -13.36 1.37 0.83
C ILE A 521 -14.82 1.50 1.27
N CYS A 522 -15.40 2.70 1.12
CA CYS A 522 -16.74 3.05 1.60
C CYS A 522 -17.78 3.14 0.48
N GLY A 523 -17.37 3.37 -0.78
CA GLY A 523 -18.31 3.44 -1.88
C GLY A 523 -17.69 3.46 -3.27
N LEU A 524 -18.51 3.06 -4.24
CA LEU A 524 -18.23 3.02 -5.67
C LEU A 524 -19.35 3.75 -6.42
N TYR A 525 -18.99 4.84 -7.08
CA TYR A 525 -19.89 5.58 -7.96
C TYR A 525 -19.53 5.31 -9.40
N ILE A 526 -20.51 5.03 -10.26
CA ILE A 526 -20.26 4.68 -11.66
C ILE A 526 -20.96 5.67 -12.58
N TYR A 527 -20.22 6.18 -13.55
CA TYR A 527 -20.75 6.94 -14.67
C TYR A 527 -20.35 6.26 -15.99
N ALA A 528 -21.33 5.73 -16.71
CA ALA A 528 -21.12 5.11 -18.02
C ALA A 528 -21.36 6.11 -19.14
N THR A 529 -20.38 6.23 -20.05
CA THR A 529 -20.45 7.18 -21.17
C THR A 529 -21.30 6.65 -22.32
N ASP A 530 -21.33 5.33 -22.53
CA ASP A 530 -22.26 4.66 -23.43
C ASP A 530 -23.70 4.77 -22.88
N SER A 531 -24.60 5.36 -23.67
CA SER A 531 -25.97 5.65 -23.25
C SER A 531 -26.80 4.40 -22.99
N ASN A 532 -26.56 3.32 -23.74
CA ASN A 532 -27.32 2.08 -23.58
C ASN A 532 -26.91 1.38 -22.29
N LEU A 533 -25.60 1.31 -22.01
CA LEU A 533 -25.08 0.79 -20.75
C LEU A 533 -25.60 1.61 -19.55
N ARG A 534 -25.51 2.95 -19.64
CA ARG A 534 -25.98 3.84 -18.57
C ARG A 534 -27.46 3.62 -18.27
N LYS A 535 -28.30 3.54 -19.31
CA LYS A 535 -29.74 3.28 -19.17
C LYS A 535 -30.00 1.93 -18.48
N ARG A 536 -29.33 0.86 -18.93
CA ARG A 536 -29.49 -0.49 -18.35
C ARG A 536 -29.11 -0.53 -16.86
N LEU A 537 -27.99 0.10 -16.49
CA LEU A 537 -27.54 0.15 -15.10
C LEU A 537 -28.51 0.95 -14.21
N LEU A 538 -29.05 2.07 -14.68
CA LEU A 538 -30.06 2.85 -13.95
C LEU A 538 -31.38 2.09 -13.79
N GLU A 539 -31.81 1.34 -14.81
CA GLU A 539 -33.00 0.48 -14.71
C GLU A 539 -32.84 -0.58 -13.60
N LEU A 540 -31.66 -1.21 -13.52
CA LEU A 540 -31.34 -2.20 -12.49
C LEU A 540 -31.17 -1.59 -11.09
N GLU A 541 -30.72 -0.34 -10.99
CA GLU A 541 -30.66 0.40 -9.72
C GLU A 541 -32.07 0.77 -9.21
N ARG A 542 -32.98 1.16 -10.11
CA ARG A 542 -34.36 1.56 -9.77
C ARG A 542 -35.25 0.37 -9.43
N GLY A 543 -34.90 -0.84 -9.89
CA GLY A 543 -35.60 -2.08 -9.55
C GLY A 543 -35.26 -2.66 -8.18
N ARG A 544 -34.48 -1.93 -7.36
CA ARG A 544 -34.00 -2.29 -6.03
C ARG A 544 -35.05 -2.19 -4.94
#